data_AF-A0A1F4S5Q7-F1
#
_entry.id   AF-A0A1F4S5Q7-F1
#
_cell.length_a   1.000
_cell.length_b   1.000
_cell.length_c   1.000
_cell.angle_alpha   90.00
_cell.angle_beta   90.00
_cell.angle_gamma   90.00
#
_symmetry.space_group_name_H-M   'P 1'
#
loop_
_entity.id
_entity.type
_entity.pdbx_description
1 polymer ?
#
loop_
_entity_poly.entity_id
_entity_poly.type
_entity_poly.pdbx_seq_one_letter_code
_entity_poly.pdbx_strand_id
1 'polypeptide(L)'
;MKLALGFFSAFFVGSGQILKGETEKGLKFMLTFYFGIPTLLYVTLAFSGEVFLIAFGIAIIFIILFWAYNVWDATKINNKTPLANLNHKQKYQEETD
;
A
#
# COMPACT_ATOMS: atom_id res chain seq x y z
N MET A 1 13.08 12.94 -1.59
CA MET A 1 12.33 11.76 -2.09
C MET A 1 11.68 10.93 -0.98
N LYS A 2 12.39 10.53 0.10
CA LYS A 2 11.81 9.75 1.23
C LYS A 2 10.62 10.45 1.92
N LEU A 3 10.71 11.76 2.12
CA LEU A 3 9.62 12.59 2.67
C LEU A 3 8.39 12.61 1.76
N ALA A 4 8.58 12.74 0.45
CA ALA A 4 7.48 12.71 -0.52
C ALA A 4 6.81 11.33 -0.54
N LEU A 5 7.58 10.24 -0.49
CA LEU A 5 7.02 8.88 -0.40
C LEU A 5 6.21 8.66 0.90
N GLY A 6 6.74 9.12 2.03
CA GLY A 6 6.04 9.04 3.31
C GLY A 6 4.74 9.87 3.33
N PHE A 7 4.77 11.06 2.71
CA PHE A 7 3.58 11.87 2.52
C PHE A 7 2.56 11.16 1.62
N PHE A 8 2.95 10.70 0.43
CA PHE A 8 2.04 10.00 -0.47
C PHE A 8 1.46 8.72 0.15
N SER A 9 2.25 7.94 0.89
CA SER A 9 1.74 6.75 1.60
C SER A 9 0.80 7.08 2.75
N ALA A 10 0.98 8.24 3.40
CA ALA A 10 0.10 8.69 4.48
C ALA A 10 -1.29 9.10 3.95
N PHE A 11 -1.37 9.66 2.74
CA PHE A 11 -2.64 10.06 2.12
C PHE A 11 -3.28 8.94 1.29
N PHE A 12 -2.48 8.09 0.65
CA PHE A 12 -2.96 6.99 -0.17
C PHE A 12 -2.34 5.66 0.27
N VAL A 13 -3.12 4.87 1.02
CA VAL A 13 -2.73 3.52 1.45
C VAL A 13 -2.35 2.68 0.23
N GLY A 14 -1.17 2.06 0.27
CA GLY A 14 -0.63 1.20 -0.79
C GLY A 14 0.23 1.92 -1.83
N SER A 15 0.16 3.26 -1.93
CA SER A 15 0.98 4.02 -2.89
C SER A 15 2.48 3.93 -2.59
N GLY A 16 2.87 3.93 -1.31
CA GLY A 16 4.27 3.80 -0.89
C GLY A 16 4.92 2.49 -1.37
N GLN A 17 4.15 1.41 -1.47
CA GLN A 17 4.63 0.11 -1.97
C GLN A 17 4.80 0.12 -3.49
N ILE A 18 3.84 0.72 -4.21
CA ILE A 18 3.91 0.86 -5.67
C ILE A 18 5.15 1.68 -6.05
N LEU A 19 5.40 2.78 -5.35
CA LEU A 19 6.56 3.65 -5.59
C LEU A 19 7.90 2.96 -5.26
N LYS A 20 7.90 1.92 -4.43
CA LYS A 20 9.08 1.07 -4.17
C LYS A 20 9.28 -0.02 -5.23
N GLY A 21 8.36 -0.17 -6.18
CA GLY A 21 8.36 -1.25 -7.17
C GLY A 21 7.67 -2.54 -6.70
N GLU A 22 7.11 -2.57 -5.50
CA GLU A 22 6.31 -3.70 -5.00
C GLU A 22 4.83 -3.55 -5.41
N THR A 23 4.58 -3.43 -6.71
CA THR A 23 3.26 -3.10 -7.27
C THR A 23 2.18 -4.09 -6.84
N GLU A 24 2.47 -5.39 -6.79
CA GLU A 24 1.49 -6.41 -6.39
C GLU A 24 1.03 -6.22 -4.93
N LYS A 25 1.97 -5.98 -4.01
CA LYS A 25 1.63 -5.72 -2.61
C LYS A 25 0.87 -4.41 -2.47
N GLY A 26 1.34 -3.36 -3.13
CA GLY A 26 0.69 -2.05 -3.12
C GLY A 26 -0.75 -2.09 -3.65
N LEU A 27 -0.97 -2.86 -4.71
CA LEU A 27 -2.31 -3.07 -5.28
C LEU A 27 -3.20 -3.85 -4.30
N LYS A 28 -2.70 -4.91 -3.65
CA LYS A 28 -3.46 -5.62 -2.60
C LYS A 28 -3.82 -4.69 -1.45
N PHE A 29 -2.89 -3.85 -0.99
CA PHE A 29 -3.15 -2.85 0.05
C PHE A 29 -4.27 -1.88 -0.35
N MET A 30 -4.22 -1.35 -1.59
CA MET A 30 -5.26 -0.48 -2.12
C MET A 30 -6.62 -1.20 -2.20
N LEU A 31 -6.65 -2.41 -2.76
CA LEU A 31 -7.89 -3.16 -2.95
C LEU A 31 -8.55 -3.48 -1.60
N THR A 32 -7.77 -3.96 -0.62
CA THR A 32 -8.31 -4.27 0.71
C THR A 32 -8.83 -3.01 1.41
N PHE A 33 -8.08 -1.91 1.37
CA PHE A 33 -8.43 -0.71 2.12
C PHE A 33 -9.60 0.07 1.50
N TYR A 34 -9.61 0.23 0.17
CA TYR A 34 -10.63 1.03 -0.52
C TYR A 34 -11.84 0.23 -1.02
N PHE A 35 -11.72 -1.08 -1.21
CA PHE A 35 -12.83 -1.92 -1.66
C PHE A 35 -13.20 -3.00 -0.65
N GLY A 36 -12.22 -3.73 -0.10
CA GLY A 36 -12.45 -4.85 0.80
C GLY A 36 -13.18 -4.44 2.09
N ILE A 37 -12.61 -3.50 2.85
CA ILE A 37 -13.19 -3.03 4.11
C ILE A 37 -14.57 -2.38 3.87
N PRO A 38 -14.76 -1.45 2.89
CA PRO A 38 -16.08 -0.89 2.63
C PRO A 38 -17.12 -1.94 2.21
N THR A 39 -16.74 -2.92 1.38
CA THR A 39 -17.65 -4.00 0.98
C THR A 39 -18.05 -4.84 2.18
N LEU A 40 -17.10 -5.20 3.06
CA LEU A 40 -17.39 -5.95 4.28
C LEU A 40 -18.37 -5.19 5.18
N LEU A 41 -18.13 -3.89 5.40
CA LEU A 41 -19.00 -3.04 6.20
C LEU A 41 -20.40 -2.89 5.59
N TYR A 42 -20.49 -2.77 4.27
CA TYR A 42 -21.77 -2.70 3.58
C TYR A 42 -22.56 -4.00 3.71
N VAL A 43 -21.87 -5.14 3.54
CA VAL A 43 -22.48 -6.46 3.70
C VAL A 43 -22.98 -6.65 5.14
N THR A 44 -22.19 -6.32 6.16
CA THR A 44 -22.62 -6.45 7.55
C THR A 44 -23.80 -5.54 7.89
N LEU A 45 -23.82 -4.32 7.33
CA LEU A 45 -24.97 -3.40 7.45
C LEU A 45 -26.24 -3.95 6.84
N ALA A 46 -26.14 -4.63 5.70
CA ALA A 46 -27.29 -5.25 5.05
C ALA A 46 -27.89 -6.42 5.85
N PHE A 47 -27.09 -7.10 6.69
CA PHE A 47 -27.56 -8.18 7.55
C PHE A 47 -28.16 -7.69 8.87
N SER A 48 -27.48 -6.78 9.58
CA SER A 48 -27.93 -6.25 10.87
C SER A 48 -27.13 -5.01 11.29
N GLY A 49 -27.82 -4.00 11.82
CA GLY A 49 -27.20 -2.81 12.37
C GLY A 49 -26.26 -3.10 13.55
N GLU A 50 -26.58 -4.07 14.40
CA GLU A 50 -25.73 -4.45 15.55
C GLU A 50 -24.43 -5.10 15.07
N VAL A 51 -24.53 -6.02 14.11
CA VAL A 51 -23.37 -6.69 13.50
C VAL A 51 -22.49 -5.68 12.77
N PHE A 52 -23.10 -4.70 12.11
CA PHE A 52 -22.39 -3.58 11.50
C PHE A 52 -21.58 -2.78 12.52
N LEU A 53 -22.16 -2.41 13.67
CA LEU A 53 -21.44 -1.63 14.68
C LEU A 53 -20.20 -2.38 15.23
N ILE A 54 -20.34 -3.68 15.45
CA ILE A 54 -19.21 -4.54 15.86
C ILE A 54 -18.14 -4.57 14.75
N ALA A 55 -18.55 -4.86 13.52
CA ALA A 55 -17.64 -4.92 12.37
C ALA A 55 -16.96 -3.56 12.11
N PHE A 56 -17.68 -2.46 12.29
CA PHE A 56 -17.18 -1.10 12.15
C PHE A 56 -16.13 -0.77 13.21
N GLY A 57 -16.39 -1.10 14.47
CA GLY A 57 -15.41 -0.93 15.55
C GLY A 57 -14.11 -1.71 15.28
N ILE A 58 -14.25 -2.97 14.85
CA ILE A 58 -13.10 -3.80 14.45
C ILE A 58 -12.38 -3.19 13.24
N ALA A 59 -13.11 -2.78 12.21
CA ALA A 59 -12.54 -2.18 11.00
C ALA A 59 -11.75 -0.91 11.29
N ILE A 60 -12.21 -0.04 12.20
CA ILE A 60 -11.45 1.16 12.60
C ILE A 60 -10.09 0.79 13.18
N ILE A 61 -10.04 -0.18 14.10
CA ILE A 61 -8.78 -0.62 14.70
C ILE A 61 -7.84 -1.14 13.61
N PHE A 62 -8.35 -2.00 12.73
CA PHE A 62 -7.55 -2.52 11.60
C PHE A 62 -7.09 -1.41 10.67
N ILE A 63 -7.95 -0.44 10.31
CA ILE A 63 -7.60 0.70 9.46
C ILE A 63 -6.40 1.47 10.05
N ILE A 64 -6.43 1.76 11.34
CA ILE A 64 -5.35 2.48 12.02
C ILE A 64 -4.05 1.68 11.98
N LEU A 65 -4.11 0.39 12.33
CA LEU A 65 -2.94 -0.49 12.29
C LEU A 65 -2.37 -0.64 10.88
N PHE A 66 -3.23 -0.81 9.88
CA PHE A 66 -2.85 -0.98 8.49
C PHE A 66 -2.23 0.30 7.91
N TRP A 67 -2.80 1.45 8.25
CA TRP A 67 -2.27 2.75 7.87
C TRP A 67 -0.91 3.00 8.52
N ALA A 68 -0.78 2.76 9.83
CA ALA A 68 0.50 2.90 10.54
C ALA A 68 1.58 1.97 9.95
N TYR A 69 1.22 0.72 9.63
CA TYR A 69 2.10 -0.22 8.94
C TYR A 69 2.51 0.30 7.54
N ASN A 70 1.57 0.87 6.78
CA ASN A 70 1.86 1.41 5.45
C ASN A 70 2.87 2.57 5.50
N VAL A 71 2.65 3.51 6.42
CA VAL A 71 3.55 4.67 6.62
C VAL A 71 4.91 4.21 7.13
N TRP A 72 4.94 3.35 8.15
CA TRP A 72 6.17 2.76 8.67
C TRP A 72 6.96 2.11 7.53
N ASP A 73 6.31 1.23 6.77
CA ASP A 73 7.01 0.52 5.70
C ASP A 73 7.53 1.52 4.67
N ALA A 74 6.70 2.47 4.22
CA ALA A 74 7.10 3.52 3.28
C ALA A 74 8.31 4.34 3.75
N THR A 75 8.53 4.51 5.06
CA THR A 75 9.72 5.19 5.59
C THR A 75 11.00 4.33 5.56
N LYS A 76 10.90 3.00 5.60
CA LYS A 76 12.02 2.04 5.52
C LYS A 76 12.59 1.85 4.10
N ILE A 77 12.68 2.90 3.28
CA ILE A 77 13.29 2.83 1.93
C ILE A 77 14.77 2.43 2.07
N ASN A 78 15.06 1.16 1.82
CA ASN A 78 16.41 0.64 1.57
C ASN A 78 16.85 1.06 0.17
N ASN A 79 18.13 1.41 0.03
CA ASN A 79 18.76 1.99 -1.17
C ASN A 79 18.83 1.04 -2.39
N LYS A 80 17.94 0.05 -2.52
CA LYS A 80 17.80 -0.75 -3.74
C LYS A 80 16.93 0.01 -4.73
N THR A 81 17.47 1.14 -5.14
CA THR A 81 16.92 2.00 -6.19
C THR A 81 16.73 1.18 -7.47
N PRO A 82 15.66 1.41 -8.25
CA PRO A 82 15.55 0.91 -9.62
C PRO A 82 16.68 1.37 -10.55
N LEU A 83 17.51 2.33 -10.14
CA LEU A 83 18.73 2.76 -10.84
C LEU A 83 19.75 1.64 -11.02
N ALA A 84 19.82 0.66 -10.11
CA ALA A 84 20.69 -0.51 -10.30
C ALA A 84 20.24 -1.37 -11.49
N ASN A 85 18.93 -1.42 -11.77
CA ASN A 85 18.36 -2.18 -12.87
C ASN A 85 18.43 -1.44 -14.21
N LEU A 86 18.47 -0.09 -14.17
CA LEU A 86 18.68 0.75 -15.36
C LEU A 86 20.14 0.67 -15.83
N ASN A 87 21.12 0.73 -14.91
CA ASN A 87 22.53 0.55 -15.24
C ASN A 87 22.83 -0.86 -15.77
N HIS A 88 22.15 -1.88 -15.24
CA HIS A 88 22.28 -3.25 -15.75
C HIS A 88 21.77 -3.32 -17.20
N LYS A 89 20.59 -2.78 -17.51
CA LYS A 89 20.07 -2.78 -18.90
C LYS A 89 20.94 -2.02 -19.89
N GLN A 90 21.50 -0.87 -19.50
CA GLN A 90 22.39 -0.10 -20.38
C GLN A 90 23.69 -0.85 -20.68
N LYS A 91 24.24 -1.59 -19.69
CA LYS A 91 25.46 -2.37 -19.88
C LYS A 91 25.31 -3.49 -20.95
N TYR A 92 24.14 -4.14 -21.04
CA TYR A 92 23.92 -5.17 -22.09
C TYR A 92 23.67 -4.57 -23.47
N GLN A 93 23.23 -3.31 -23.56
CA GLN A 93 23.05 -2.63 -24.85
C GLN A 93 24.39 -2.14 -25.41
N GLU A 94 25.35 -1.73 -24.58
CA GLU A 94 26.70 -1.35 -25.04
C GLU A 94 27.59 -2.55 -25.41
N GLU A 95 27.34 -3.75 -24.86
CA GLU A 95 28.09 -4.97 -25.23
C GLU A 95 27.59 -5.66 -26.51
N THR A 96 26.53 -5.15 -27.15
CA THR A 96 25.93 -5.74 -28.37
C THR A 96 26.08 -4.90 -29.64
N ASP A 97 26.74 -3.75 -29.57
CA ASP A 97 27.08 -2.86 -30.71
C ASP A 97 28.56 -2.98 -31.12
#